data_AF-A0A3B3HPN5-F1
#
_entry.id   AF-A0A3B3HPN5-F1
#
_cell.length_a   1.000
_cell.length_b   1.000
_cell.length_c   1.000
_cell.angle_alpha   90.00
_cell.angle_beta   90.00
_cell.angle_gamma   90.00
#
_symmetry.space_group_name_H-M   'P 1'
#
loop_
_entity.id
_entity.type
_entity.pdbx_description
1 polymer ?
#
loop_
_entity_poly.entity_id
_entity_poly.type
_entity_poly.pdbx_seq_one_letter_code
_entity_poly.pdbx_strand_id
1 'polypeptide(L)'
;MADSDNNQDGANSSAARTDEASQGASASSSVAGAVGMTTSGESESDDSEMGRLQALLEARGLPPHLFGPLGPRMSQLFHRTIGSGASSKAQQLLQGLQATGDESQQLQAAIEMCQLLVMGNEETLGGFPVKSVVPALITLLQMEHNFEIMNHASRALTYMMEALPRSSAVVVDAIPVFLEKLQVIQFIDVAEQALTALEMLSRRHSKAILQAGGLADCLLYLEFFSINAQRNALAIAANCCQSITPDEFHFVADSLPLLTQRLTHQVRIHLCKMKNVIT
;
A
#
# COMPACT_ATOMS: atom_id res chain seq x y z
N MET A 1 31.01 -49.68 -42.98
CA MET A 1 31.40 -48.90 -41.80
C MET A 1 30.24 -47.95 -41.52
N ALA A 2 29.29 -48.22 -40.60
CA ALA A 2 29.39 -49.03 -39.38
C ALA A 2 30.51 -48.48 -38.45
N ASP A 3 30.34 -48.12 -37.18
CA ASP A 3 29.29 -48.38 -36.17
C ASP A 3 29.26 -47.23 -35.12
N SER A 4 28.30 -47.04 -34.19
CA SER A 4 26.86 -47.38 -34.03
C SER A 4 26.33 -46.62 -32.76
N ASP A 5 25.15 -46.95 -32.21
CA ASP A 5 24.53 -46.30 -31.03
C ASP A 5 25.39 -46.29 -29.73
N ASN A 6 25.12 -45.33 -28.81
CA ASN A 6 24.44 -45.73 -27.56
C ASN A 6 23.76 -44.56 -26.81
N ASN A 7 22.51 -44.78 -26.43
CA ASN A 7 21.76 -44.01 -25.44
C ASN A 7 21.92 -44.69 -24.07
N GLN A 8 21.98 -43.97 -22.95
CA GLN A 8 21.95 -44.65 -21.65
C GLN A 8 21.17 -43.92 -20.57
N ASP A 9 20.19 -44.67 -20.06
CA ASP A 9 19.08 -44.31 -19.20
C ASP A 9 19.44 -43.71 -17.83
N GLY A 10 18.48 -42.97 -17.29
CA GLY A 10 18.40 -42.75 -15.85
C GLY A 10 17.82 -43.97 -15.13
N ALA A 11 18.40 -44.34 -13.99
CA ALA A 11 17.79 -45.23 -13.02
C ALA A 11 18.15 -44.77 -11.61
N ASN A 12 17.16 -44.32 -10.83
CA ASN A 12 17.32 -44.12 -9.40
C ASN A 12 16.07 -44.61 -8.67
N SER A 13 16.17 -45.77 -8.04
CA SER A 13 15.12 -46.43 -7.23
C SER A 13 15.78 -47.46 -6.31
N SER A 14 15.17 -47.70 -5.14
CA SER A 14 15.55 -48.66 -4.07
C SER A 14 16.56 -48.12 -3.03
N ALA A 15 16.41 -48.37 -1.72
CA ALA A 15 15.26 -48.88 -0.95
C ALA A 15 15.41 -48.62 0.57
N ALA A 16 14.25 -48.58 1.26
CA ALA A 16 13.94 -49.08 2.61
C ALA A 16 14.91 -48.90 3.83
N ARG A 17 14.39 -48.13 4.82
CA ARG A 17 14.14 -48.50 6.25
C ARG A 17 15.23 -49.15 7.12
N THR A 18 15.50 -48.52 8.26
CA THR A 18 15.53 -49.14 9.61
C THR A 18 15.08 -48.14 10.69
N ASP A 19 14.41 -48.64 11.73
CA ASP A 19 14.07 -47.91 12.97
C ASP A 19 15.27 -47.81 13.93
N GLU A 20 15.29 -46.79 14.81
CA GLU A 20 15.45 -47.00 16.28
C GLU A 20 15.15 -45.72 17.09
N ALA A 21 14.78 -45.90 18.36
CA ALA A 21 14.39 -44.83 19.31
C ALA A 21 15.62 -44.23 20.04
N SER A 22 15.57 -43.05 20.67
CA SER A 22 15.02 -42.86 22.03
C SER A 22 15.15 -41.41 22.52
N GLN A 23 14.18 -40.95 23.35
CA GLN A 23 14.26 -40.01 24.51
C GLN A 23 15.18 -38.76 24.46
N GLY A 24 14.83 -37.54 24.89
CA GLY A 24 13.68 -36.90 25.57
C GLY A 24 13.98 -35.37 25.64
N ALA A 25 13.29 -34.46 26.34
CA ALA A 25 12.12 -34.51 27.23
C ALA A 25 11.49 -33.11 27.36
N SER A 26 10.18 -33.01 27.64
CA SER A 26 9.44 -31.87 28.22
C SER A 26 8.04 -32.41 28.58
N ALA A 27 7.61 -32.50 29.84
CA ALA A 27 7.26 -31.42 30.78
C ALA A 27 6.15 -30.49 30.21
N SER A 28 4.94 -30.37 30.78
CA SER A 28 4.32 -31.06 31.93
C SER A 28 2.78 -31.04 31.85
N SER A 29 2.16 -32.07 32.43
CA SER A 29 0.82 -32.11 33.06
C SER A 29 -0.31 -31.21 32.51
N SER A 30 -1.26 -31.84 31.80
CA SER A 30 -2.66 -31.42 31.77
C SER A 30 -3.42 -32.00 32.97
N VAL A 31 -4.25 -31.18 33.63
CA VAL A 31 -5.33 -31.66 34.52
C VAL A 31 -6.61 -30.94 34.13
N ALA A 32 -7.65 -31.73 33.88
CA ALA A 32 -8.99 -31.22 33.57
C ALA A 32 -9.80 -31.05 34.86
N GLY A 33 -10.65 -30.02 34.91
CA GLY A 33 -11.60 -29.79 36.00
C GLY A 33 -12.57 -28.68 35.63
N ALA A 34 -13.83 -29.04 35.37
CA ALA A 34 -14.88 -28.10 35.00
C ALA A 34 -15.90 -27.96 36.12
N VAL A 35 -16.19 -26.73 36.59
CA VAL A 35 -17.48 -26.31 37.18
C VAL A 35 -17.55 -24.79 37.43
N GLY A 36 -18.72 -24.19 37.16
CA GLY A 36 -19.45 -23.40 38.18
C GLY A 36 -19.16 -21.90 38.43
N MET A 37 -19.86 -21.03 37.69
CA MET A 37 -20.73 -19.90 38.15
C MET A 37 -20.29 -18.90 39.27
N THR A 38 -20.47 -17.58 38.99
CA THR A 38 -20.27 -16.38 39.87
C THR A 38 -18.79 -16.06 40.21
N THR A 39 -18.30 -14.81 40.40
CA THR A 39 -18.90 -13.54 40.90
C THR A 39 -18.36 -12.26 40.20
N SER A 40 -18.94 -11.12 40.58
CA SER A 40 -18.71 -9.70 40.24
C SER A 40 -17.29 -9.11 40.14
N GLY A 41 -17.18 -8.00 39.38
CA GLY A 41 -16.33 -6.82 39.69
C GLY A 41 -14.95 -6.73 39.02
N GLU A 42 -14.34 -5.56 38.77
CA GLU A 42 -14.78 -4.14 38.76
C GLU A 42 -13.94 -3.38 37.69
N SER A 43 -14.31 -2.15 37.30
CA SER A 43 -13.58 -1.35 36.29
C SER A 43 -13.12 0.00 36.84
N GLU A 44 -12.04 0.03 37.61
CA GLU A 44 -11.42 1.27 38.11
C GLU A 44 -9.89 1.14 38.23
N SER A 45 -9.13 2.18 37.81
CA SER A 45 -7.96 2.76 38.52
C SER A 45 -6.94 3.56 37.65
N ASP A 46 -7.36 4.59 36.91
CA ASP A 46 -6.42 5.65 36.46
C ASP A 46 -6.29 6.81 37.48
N ASP A 47 -7.36 7.12 38.23
CA ASP A 47 -7.35 8.12 39.33
C ASP A 47 -6.35 7.77 40.46
N SER A 48 -6.04 6.49 40.63
CA SER A 48 -5.12 6.00 41.66
C SER A 48 -3.67 6.44 41.45
N GLU A 49 -3.25 6.70 40.21
CA GLU A 49 -1.89 7.22 39.93
C GLU A 49 -1.84 8.75 40.06
N MET A 50 -2.89 9.46 39.67
CA MET A 50 -2.98 10.91 39.84
C MET A 50 -2.94 11.30 41.33
N GLY A 51 -3.66 10.57 42.18
CA GLY A 51 -3.60 10.75 43.64
C GLY A 51 -2.23 10.41 44.26
N ARG A 52 -1.50 9.44 43.72
CA ARG A 52 -0.13 9.11 44.15
C ARG A 52 0.89 10.19 43.77
N LEU A 53 0.77 10.75 42.56
CA LEU A 53 1.58 11.90 42.11
C LEU A 53 1.30 13.14 42.97
N GLN A 54 0.04 13.42 43.28
CA GLN A 54 -0.36 14.48 44.21
C GLN A 54 0.32 14.32 45.58
N ALA A 55 0.25 13.13 46.18
CA ALA A 55 0.86 12.84 47.48
C ALA A 55 2.41 12.94 47.47
N LEU A 56 3.07 12.58 46.36
CA LEU A 56 4.52 12.72 46.22
C LEU A 56 4.98 14.18 46.01
N LEU A 57 4.13 15.04 45.42
CA LEU A 57 4.37 16.48 45.35
C LEU A 57 4.15 17.15 46.71
N GLU A 58 3.10 16.75 47.43
CA GLU A 58 2.77 17.26 48.76
C GLU A 58 3.85 16.90 49.80
N ALA A 59 4.39 15.67 49.72
CA ALA A 59 5.57 15.24 50.49
C ALA A 59 6.87 16.03 50.19
N ARG A 60 6.88 16.86 49.12
CA ARG A 60 7.99 17.77 48.79
C ARG A 60 7.72 19.24 49.14
N GLY A 61 6.59 19.56 49.78
CA GLY A 61 6.33 20.87 50.38
C GLY A 61 6.14 22.03 49.39
N LEU A 62 5.77 21.75 48.14
CA LEU A 62 5.50 22.77 47.13
C LEU A 62 4.02 23.21 47.18
N PRO A 63 3.70 24.51 47.33
CA PRO A 63 2.33 24.98 47.52
C PRO A 63 1.50 24.86 46.23
N PRO A 64 0.20 24.51 46.33
CA PRO A 64 -0.64 24.13 45.18
C PRO A 64 -1.02 25.29 44.24
N HIS A 65 -0.67 26.53 44.57
CA HIS A 65 -1.16 27.73 43.86
C HIS A 65 -0.26 28.22 42.70
N LEU A 66 0.90 27.59 42.45
CA LEU A 66 1.83 28.03 41.39
C LEU A 66 1.54 27.46 39.98
N PHE A 67 0.66 26.46 39.85
CA PHE A 67 0.31 25.86 38.54
C PHE A 67 -0.95 26.46 37.87
N GLY A 68 -1.57 27.48 38.49
CA GLY A 68 -2.86 28.04 38.08
C GLY A 68 -3.01 28.58 36.64
N PRO A 69 -1.99 29.20 35.99
CA PRO A 69 -2.21 29.88 34.70
C PRO A 69 -1.76 29.11 33.44
N LEU A 70 -1.18 27.90 33.57
CA LEU A 70 -0.59 27.16 32.42
C LEU A 70 -1.40 25.93 31.95
N GLY A 71 -2.55 25.66 32.57
CA GLY A 71 -3.36 24.45 32.37
C GLY A 71 -3.69 24.06 30.91
N PRO A 72 -4.27 24.93 30.07
CA PRO A 72 -4.90 24.49 28.81
C PRO A 72 -3.95 24.27 27.64
N ARG A 73 -2.66 24.64 27.76
CA ARG A 73 -1.68 24.49 26.65
C ARG A 73 -0.71 23.32 26.80
N MET A 74 -0.52 22.80 28.01
CA MET A 74 0.46 21.72 28.24
C MET A 74 -0.13 20.31 27.98
N SER A 75 -1.45 20.14 28.15
CA SER A 75 -2.15 18.88 27.82
C SER A 75 -2.07 18.50 26.34
N GLN A 76 -2.05 19.49 25.43
CA GLN A 76 -1.81 19.24 24.00
C GLN A 76 -0.36 18.85 23.68
N LEU A 77 0.59 19.11 24.58
CA LEU A 77 1.99 18.71 24.38
C LEU A 77 2.25 17.27 24.85
N PHE A 78 1.57 16.80 25.90
CA PHE A 78 1.75 15.44 26.41
C PHE A 78 1.05 14.36 25.56
N HIS A 79 -0.06 14.67 24.88
CA HIS A 79 -0.68 13.76 23.90
C HIS A 79 0.19 13.48 22.65
N ARG A 80 1.28 14.22 22.44
CA ARG A 80 2.10 14.17 21.22
C ARG A 80 3.18 13.09 21.24
N THR A 81 3.58 12.59 22.42
CA THR A 81 4.95 12.06 22.60
C THR A 81 5.05 10.52 22.64
N ILE A 82 3.97 9.78 22.89
CA ILE A 82 4.02 8.32 23.05
C ILE A 82 2.98 7.67 22.13
N GLY A 83 3.45 7.05 21.04
CA GLY A 83 2.63 6.26 20.08
C GLY A 83 1.82 7.05 19.03
N SER A 84 1.54 8.34 19.20
CA SER A 84 0.64 9.12 18.32
C SER A 84 1.33 10.13 17.38
N GLY A 85 2.66 10.06 17.25
CA GLY A 85 3.45 11.05 16.50
C GLY A 85 3.23 11.06 14.98
N ALA A 86 3.03 9.89 14.37
CA ALA A 86 2.91 9.78 12.91
C ALA A 86 1.55 10.28 12.38
N SER A 87 0.44 9.91 13.03
CA SER A 87 -0.90 10.39 12.63
C SER A 87 -1.05 11.90 12.84
N SER A 88 -0.54 12.44 13.97
CA SER A 88 -0.52 13.89 14.20
C SER A 88 0.38 14.65 13.20
N LYS A 89 1.55 14.09 12.81
CA LYS A 89 2.35 14.65 11.71
C LYS A 89 1.59 14.61 10.38
N ALA A 90 0.94 13.49 10.05
CA ALA A 90 0.16 13.36 8.80
C ALA A 90 -1.00 14.36 8.73
N GLN A 91 -1.68 14.65 9.85
CA GLN A 91 -2.71 15.68 9.93
C GLN A 91 -2.15 17.11 9.76
N GLN A 92 -0.94 17.38 10.27
CA GLN A 92 -0.26 18.66 10.03
C GLN A 92 0.15 18.81 8.56
N LEU A 93 0.68 17.75 7.95
CA LEU A 93 1.06 17.74 6.54
C LEU A 93 -0.15 17.90 5.62
N LEU A 94 -1.28 17.27 5.94
CA LEU A 94 -2.54 17.42 5.20
C LEU A 94 -2.97 18.89 5.07
N GLN A 95 -2.84 19.69 6.14
CA GLN A 95 -3.13 21.13 6.08
C GLN A 95 -2.18 21.87 5.12
N GLY A 96 -0.92 21.44 5.03
CA GLY A 96 0.04 21.95 4.05
C GLY A 96 -0.30 21.55 2.61
N LEU A 97 -0.73 20.31 2.36
CA LEU A 97 -1.20 19.87 1.03
C LEU A 97 -2.42 20.69 0.56
N GLN A 98 -3.28 21.09 1.51
CA GLN A 98 -4.50 21.86 1.28
C GLN A 98 -4.28 23.39 1.36
N ALA A 99 -3.04 23.87 1.43
CA ALA A 99 -2.70 25.30 1.47
C ALA A 99 -2.86 25.99 0.11
N THR A 100 -4.10 26.06 -0.38
CA THR A 100 -4.45 26.63 -1.68
C THR A 100 -3.96 28.07 -1.82
N GLY A 101 -3.04 28.31 -2.75
CA GLY A 101 -2.43 29.62 -3.02
C GLY A 101 -0.99 29.76 -2.52
N ASP A 102 -0.44 28.79 -1.79
CA ASP A 102 0.99 28.70 -1.47
C ASP A 102 1.58 27.38 -2.00
N GLU A 103 1.96 27.38 -3.29
CA GLU A 103 2.58 26.23 -3.96
C GLU A 103 3.86 25.75 -3.24
N SER A 104 4.62 26.65 -2.61
CA SER A 104 5.84 26.30 -1.88
C SER A 104 5.51 25.48 -0.63
N GLN A 105 4.47 25.89 0.11
CA GLN A 105 3.97 25.13 1.26
C GLN A 105 3.37 23.79 0.83
N GLN A 106 2.61 23.74 -0.28
CA GLN A 106 2.04 22.51 -0.82
C GLN A 106 3.12 21.50 -1.25
N LEU A 107 4.15 21.97 -1.97
CA LEU A 107 5.30 21.18 -2.39
C LEU A 107 6.08 20.62 -1.20
N GLN A 108 6.44 21.46 -0.23
CA GLN A 108 7.15 21.03 0.98
C GLN A 108 6.34 19.99 1.76
N ALA A 109 5.02 20.16 1.88
CA ALA A 109 4.15 19.19 2.51
C ALA A 109 4.08 17.86 1.74
N ALA A 110 4.08 17.89 0.41
CA ALA A 110 4.10 16.69 -0.43
C ALA A 110 5.43 15.91 -0.33
N ILE A 111 6.56 16.62 -0.25
CA ILE A 111 7.89 16.04 -0.01
C ILE A 111 7.94 15.36 1.37
N GLU A 112 7.51 16.05 2.42
CA GLU A 112 7.50 15.47 3.77
C GLU A 112 6.47 14.33 3.94
N MET A 113 5.37 14.36 3.19
CA MET A 113 4.42 13.24 3.13
C MET A 113 5.05 12.02 2.48
N CYS A 114 5.81 12.19 1.38
CA CYS A 114 6.59 11.09 0.79
C CYS A 114 7.58 10.50 1.79
N GLN A 115 8.34 11.34 2.50
CA GLN A 115 9.31 10.89 3.51
C GLN A 115 8.65 10.12 4.66
N LEU A 116 7.51 10.61 5.15
CA LEU A 116 6.73 9.94 6.21
C LEU A 116 6.23 8.55 5.76
N LEU A 117 5.80 8.42 4.51
CA LEU A 117 5.30 7.16 3.95
C LEU A 117 6.43 6.17 3.66
N VAL A 118 7.56 6.61 3.09
CA VAL A 118 8.72 5.74 2.79
C VAL A 118 9.38 5.18 4.06
N MET A 119 9.33 5.92 5.17
CA MET A 119 9.81 5.45 6.48
C MET A 119 8.74 4.68 7.28
N GLY A 120 7.51 4.61 6.77
CA GLY A 120 6.35 4.08 7.48
C GLY A 120 5.96 2.66 7.11
N ASN A 121 5.17 2.04 7.99
CA ASN A 121 4.55 0.72 7.80
C ASN A 121 3.19 0.68 8.55
N GLU A 122 2.43 -0.42 8.45
CA GLU A 122 1.10 -0.53 9.08
C GLU A 122 1.09 -0.31 10.60
N GLU A 123 2.19 -0.59 11.31
CA GLU A 123 2.32 -0.39 12.76
C GLU A 123 2.62 1.07 13.11
N THR A 124 3.63 1.66 12.47
CA THR A 124 4.09 3.04 12.75
C THR A 124 3.12 4.11 12.22
N LEU A 125 2.40 3.82 11.14
CA LEU A 125 1.37 4.68 10.55
C LEU A 125 -0.04 4.35 11.08
N GLY A 126 -0.14 3.73 12.26
CA GLY A 126 -1.40 3.47 12.94
C GLY A 126 -2.29 4.73 13.02
N GLY A 127 -3.49 4.64 12.45
CA GLY A 127 -4.42 5.78 12.40
C GLY A 127 -4.09 6.88 11.38
N PHE A 128 -3.29 6.60 10.34
CA PHE A 128 -3.04 7.54 9.25
C PHE A 128 -4.35 7.93 8.51
N PRO A 129 -4.60 9.23 8.23
CA PRO A 129 -5.87 9.72 7.68
C PRO A 129 -6.00 9.52 6.15
N VAL A 130 -5.92 8.26 5.68
CA VAL A 130 -5.98 7.88 4.25
C VAL A 130 -7.13 8.58 3.50
N LYS A 131 -8.35 8.54 4.06
CA LYS A 131 -9.56 9.11 3.45
C LYS A 131 -9.51 10.62 3.21
N SER A 132 -8.66 11.35 3.93
CA SER A 132 -8.50 12.79 3.77
C SER A 132 -7.26 13.15 2.95
N VAL A 133 -6.19 12.35 3.04
CA VAL A 133 -4.94 12.56 2.30
C VAL A 133 -5.09 12.18 0.83
N VAL A 134 -5.79 11.10 0.49
CA VAL A 134 -5.95 10.67 -0.91
C VAL A 134 -6.60 11.75 -1.79
N PRO A 135 -7.76 12.35 -1.42
CA PRO A 135 -8.34 13.45 -2.22
C PRO A 135 -7.41 14.66 -2.35
N ALA A 136 -6.66 15.03 -1.29
CA ALA A 136 -5.70 16.12 -1.36
C ALA A 136 -4.57 15.82 -2.37
N LEU A 137 -4.01 14.61 -2.35
CA LEU A 137 -2.98 14.19 -3.31
C LEU A 137 -3.53 14.09 -4.74
N ILE A 138 -4.78 13.67 -4.94
CA ILE A 138 -5.43 13.68 -6.26
C ILE A 138 -5.51 15.12 -6.81
N THR A 139 -5.91 16.10 -5.99
CA THR A 139 -5.93 17.51 -6.39
C THR A 139 -4.53 18.02 -6.78
N LEU A 140 -3.50 17.66 -6.02
CA LEU A 140 -2.11 18.03 -6.33
C LEU A 140 -1.58 17.36 -7.61
N LEU A 141 -2.00 16.12 -7.90
CA LEU A 141 -1.69 15.40 -9.14
C LEU A 141 -2.29 16.09 -10.39
N GLN A 142 -3.28 16.97 -10.22
CA GLN A 142 -3.88 17.77 -11.29
C GLN A 142 -3.24 19.16 -11.45
N MET A 143 -2.22 19.53 -10.67
CA MET A 143 -1.54 20.83 -10.79
C MET A 143 -0.53 20.86 -11.94
N GLU A 144 -1.03 20.95 -13.18
CA GLU A 144 -0.24 20.83 -14.42
C GLU A 144 0.86 21.88 -14.61
N HIS A 145 0.71 23.04 -13.96
CA HIS A 145 1.71 24.11 -13.97
C HIS A 145 2.92 23.81 -13.08
N ASN A 146 2.84 22.84 -12.16
CA ASN A 146 3.90 22.54 -11.19
C ASN A 146 4.24 21.04 -11.18
N PHE A 147 5.23 20.68 -12.00
CA PHE A 147 5.73 19.30 -12.15
C PHE A 147 6.18 18.67 -10.82
N GLU A 148 6.85 19.42 -9.93
CA GLU A 148 7.39 18.87 -8.69
C GLU A 148 6.26 18.44 -7.74
N ILE A 149 5.22 19.27 -7.61
CA ILE A 149 4.00 18.93 -6.86
C ILE A 149 3.35 17.66 -7.44
N MET A 150 3.16 17.61 -8.76
CA MET A 150 2.54 16.48 -9.45
C MET A 150 3.32 15.17 -9.24
N ASN A 151 4.65 15.21 -9.37
CA ASN A 151 5.56 14.08 -9.19
C ASN A 151 5.50 13.54 -7.74
N HIS A 152 5.61 14.43 -6.75
CA HIS A 152 5.51 14.05 -5.34
C HIS A 152 4.12 13.53 -4.96
N ALA A 153 3.04 14.08 -5.53
CA ALA A 153 1.68 13.58 -5.30
C ALA A 153 1.49 12.14 -5.84
N SER A 154 1.94 11.87 -7.07
CA SER A 154 1.89 10.54 -7.69
C SER A 154 2.68 9.49 -6.90
N ARG A 155 3.87 9.87 -6.42
CA ARG A 155 4.73 9.02 -5.58
C ARG A 155 4.11 8.77 -4.21
N ALA A 156 3.56 9.79 -3.55
CA ALA A 156 2.89 9.65 -2.26
C ALA A 156 1.70 8.68 -2.31
N LEU A 157 0.87 8.71 -3.37
CA LEU A 157 -0.21 7.75 -3.57
C LEU A 157 0.30 6.30 -3.69
N THR A 158 1.45 6.11 -4.36
CA THR A 158 2.10 4.80 -4.49
C THR A 158 2.66 4.33 -3.14
N TYR A 159 3.46 5.16 -2.46
CA TYR A 159 4.03 4.85 -1.14
C TYR A 159 2.96 4.60 -0.08
N MET A 160 1.78 5.21 -0.19
CA MET A 160 0.64 4.92 0.69
C MET A 160 0.10 3.50 0.47
N MET A 161 0.09 2.97 -0.75
CA MET A 161 -0.30 1.59 -1.02
C MET A 161 0.76 0.56 -0.62
N GLU A 162 2.04 0.96 -0.60
CA GLU A 162 3.16 0.12 -0.12
C GLU A 162 3.19 0.05 1.41
N ALA A 163 3.16 1.20 2.09
CA ALA A 163 3.23 1.28 3.55
C ALA A 163 1.91 0.89 4.25
N LEU A 164 0.77 1.11 3.58
CA LEU A 164 -0.57 0.80 4.09
C LEU A 164 -1.38 0.04 3.02
N PRO A 165 -1.22 -1.29 2.85
CA PRO A 165 -1.86 -2.06 1.77
C PRO A 165 -3.40 -1.99 1.71
N ARG A 166 -4.06 -1.59 2.81
CA ARG A 166 -5.51 -1.34 2.87
C ARG A 166 -5.93 0.00 2.22
N SER A 167 -5.00 0.94 2.03
CA SER A 167 -5.28 2.26 1.44
C SER A 167 -5.72 2.18 -0.02
N SER A 168 -5.36 1.10 -0.74
CA SER A 168 -5.75 0.85 -2.13
C SER A 168 -7.26 0.96 -2.38
N ALA A 169 -8.09 0.61 -1.39
CA ALA A 169 -9.54 0.71 -1.47
C ALA A 169 -10.07 2.17 -1.46
N VAL A 170 -9.20 3.16 -1.21
CA VAL A 170 -9.47 4.60 -1.32
C VAL A 170 -8.65 5.19 -2.48
N VAL A 171 -7.40 4.75 -2.67
CA VAL A 171 -6.55 5.19 -3.81
C VAL A 171 -7.13 4.77 -5.17
N VAL A 172 -8.08 3.83 -5.20
CA VAL A 172 -8.92 3.52 -6.38
C VAL A 172 -9.60 4.77 -6.98
N ASP A 173 -9.93 5.77 -6.17
CA ASP A 173 -10.54 7.03 -6.62
C ASP A 173 -9.58 7.88 -7.49
N ALA A 174 -8.27 7.60 -7.45
CA ALA A 174 -7.26 8.27 -8.26
C ALA A 174 -7.14 7.69 -9.69
N ILE A 175 -7.77 6.55 -10.00
CA ILE A 175 -7.65 5.87 -11.30
C ILE A 175 -7.91 6.82 -12.49
N PRO A 176 -9.00 7.62 -12.53
CA PRO A 176 -9.27 8.49 -13.68
C PRO A 176 -8.14 9.49 -13.93
N VAL A 177 -7.57 10.07 -12.87
CA VAL A 177 -6.47 11.05 -12.97
C VAL A 177 -5.16 10.38 -13.38
N PHE A 178 -4.89 9.16 -12.92
CA PHE A 178 -3.73 8.40 -13.42
C PHE A 178 -3.86 8.09 -14.92
N LEU A 179 -5.04 7.69 -15.39
CA LEU A 179 -5.29 7.41 -16.81
C LEU A 179 -5.20 8.68 -17.69
N GLU A 180 -5.70 9.81 -17.20
CA GLU A 180 -5.55 11.12 -17.84
C GLU A 180 -4.07 11.45 -18.13
N LYS A 181 -3.16 11.16 -17.17
CA LYS A 181 -1.72 11.38 -17.34
C LYS A 181 -1.03 10.35 -18.27
N LEU A 182 -1.72 9.28 -18.68
CA LEU A 182 -1.30 8.38 -19.75
C LEU A 182 -1.84 8.80 -21.13
N GLN A 183 -3.03 9.42 -21.17
CA GLN A 183 -3.63 9.96 -22.39
C GLN A 183 -2.89 11.21 -22.90
N VAL A 184 -2.48 12.10 -21.99
CA VAL A 184 -1.76 13.34 -22.32
C VAL A 184 -0.43 13.37 -21.56
N ILE A 185 0.58 12.68 -22.11
CA ILE A 185 1.92 12.63 -21.51
C ILE A 185 2.62 13.98 -21.65
N GLN A 186 2.49 14.81 -20.62
CA GLN A 186 3.27 16.04 -20.44
C GLN A 186 4.65 15.74 -19.85
N PHE A 187 4.71 14.77 -18.92
CA PHE A 187 5.93 14.38 -18.21
C PHE A 187 6.02 12.85 -18.13
N ILE A 188 7.09 12.29 -18.71
CA ILE A 188 7.30 10.83 -18.79
C ILE A 188 7.38 10.22 -17.38
N ASP A 189 8.12 10.85 -16.46
CA ASP A 189 8.28 10.38 -15.07
C ASP A 189 6.93 10.21 -14.34
N VAL A 190 5.99 11.13 -14.54
CA VAL A 190 4.66 11.06 -13.91
C VAL A 190 3.83 9.94 -14.55
N ALA A 191 3.92 9.75 -15.87
CA ALA A 191 3.23 8.68 -16.57
C ALA A 191 3.78 7.29 -16.18
N GLU A 192 5.10 7.12 -16.02
CA GLU A 192 5.68 5.87 -15.50
C GLU A 192 5.31 5.61 -14.04
N GLN A 193 5.22 6.66 -13.22
CA GLN A 193 4.73 6.54 -11.83
C GLN A 193 3.23 6.20 -11.79
N ALA A 194 2.42 6.75 -12.69
CA ALA A 194 1.00 6.43 -12.84
C ALA A 194 0.81 4.96 -13.26
N LEU A 195 1.58 4.45 -14.21
CA LEU A 195 1.60 3.01 -14.56
C LEU A 195 2.01 2.14 -13.38
N THR A 196 2.91 2.60 -12.52
CA THR A 196 3.31 1.88 -11.30
C THR A 196 2.17 1.81 -10.28
N ALA A 197 1.47 2.93 -10.04
CA ALA A 197 0.30 2.97 -9.17
C ALA A 197 -0.87 2.12 -9.71
N LEU A 198 -1.14 2.20 -11.02
CA LEU A 198 -2.17 1.41 -11.70
C LEU A 198 -1.85 -0.09 -11.68
N GLU A 199 -0.59 -0.50 -11.77
CA GLU A 199 -0.20 -1.91 -11.62
C GLU A 199 -0.58 -2.42 -10.23
N MET A 200 -0.20 -1.69 -9.17
CA MET A 200 -0.56 -2.06 -7.79
C MET A 200 -2.08 -2.16 -7.59
N LEU A 201 -2.84 -1.18 -8.12
CA LEU A 201 -4.31 -1.17 -8.07
C LEU A 201 -4.90 -2.35 -8.86
N SER A 202 -4.38 -2.66 -10.04
CA SER A 202 -4.91 -3.70 -10.93
C SER A 202 -4.97 -5.09 -10.28
N ARG A 203 -4.11 -5.38 -9.29
CA ARG A 203 -4.07 -6.66 -8.57
C ARG A 203 -5.35 -6.94 -7.76
N ARG A 204 -6.12 -5.91 -7.39
CA ARG A 204 -7.35 -6.01 -6.57
C ARG A 204 -8.54 -5.21 -7.10
N HIS A 205 -8.29 -4.23 -7.96
CA HIS A 205 -9.27 -3.27 -8.48
C HIS A 205 -9.26 -3.21 -10.02
N SER A 206 -8.85 -4.29 -10.69
CA SER A 206 -8.80 -4.42 -12.17
C SER A 206 -10.08 -3.97 -12.87
N LYS A 207 -11.26 -4.32 -12.34
CA LYS A 207 -12.56 -3.91 -12.91
C LYS A 207 -12.74 -2.38 -12.94
N ALA A 208 -12.24 -1.65 -11.95
CA ALA A 208 -12.33 -0.19 -11.94
C ALA A 208 -11.45 0.44 -13.03
N ILE A 209 -10.25 -0.12 -13.26
CA ILE A 209 -9.37 0.30 -14.37
C ILE A 209 -10.02 -0.02 -15.72
N LEU A 210 -10.59 -1.22 -15.87
CA LEU A 210 -11.24 -1.66 -17.11
C LEU A 210 -12.46 -0.79 -17.46
N GLN A 211 -13.34 -0.53 -16.49
CA GLN A 211 -14.53 0.30 -16.67
C GLN A 211 -14.21 1.78 -16.96
N ALA A 212 -13.05 2.26 -16.52
CA ALA A 212 -12.53 3.58 -16.86
C ALA A 212 -11.86 3.65 -18.24
N GLY A 213 -11.87 2.57 -19.04
CA GLY A 213 -11.20 2.51 -20.35
C GLY A 213 -9.70 2.27 -20.30
N GLY A 214 -9.13 2.11 -19.09
CA GLY A 214 -7.69 2.22 -18.84
C GLY A 214 -6.81 1.16 -19.49
N LEU A 215 -7.38 0.09 -20.05
CA LEU A 215 -6.61 -0.88 -20.85
C LEU A 215 -6.03 -0.24 -22.11
N ALA A 216 -6.81 0.58 -22.82
CA ALA A 216 -6.36 1.26 -24.03
C ALA A 216 -5.30 2.32 -23.69
N ASP A 217 -5.58 3.13 -22.66
CA ASP A 217 -4.68 4.20 -22.20
C ASP A 217 -3.31 3.67 -21.76
N CYS A 218 -3.28 2.56 -21.02
CA CYS A 218 -2.02 1.92 -20.60
C CYS A 218 -1.17 1.39 -21.77
N LEU A 219 -1.78 1.15 -22.95
CA LEU A 219 -1.12 0.60 -24.13
C LEU A 219 -0.81 1.64 -25.21
N LEU A 220 -1.43 2.83 -25.14
CA LEU A 220 -1.39 3.87 -26.17
C LEU A 220 0.04 4.30 -26.56
N TYR A 221 0.90 4.51 -25.55
CA TYR A 221 2.28 4.96 -25.73
C TYR A 221 3.33 3.90 -25.36
N LEU A 222 2.96 2.62 -25.36
CA LEU A 222 3.78 1.52 -24.82
C LEU A 222 5.23 1.51 -25.33
N GLU A 223 5.49 1.81 -26.61
CA GLU A 223 6.84 1.80 -27.18
C GLU A 223 7.77 2.91 -26.68
N PHE A 224 7.21 4.02 -26.19
CA PHE A 224 7.98 5.18 -25.74
C PHE A 224 8.37 5.10 -24.26
N PHE A 225 7.72 4.23 -23.49
CA PHE A 225 8.00 4.00 -22.08
C PHE A 225 9.24 3.12 -21.85
N SER A 226 9.86 3.27 -20.67
CA SER A 226 10.92 2.38 -20.21
C SER A 226 10.46 0.93 -20.15
N ILE A 227 11.41 -0.02 -20.21
CA ILE A 227 11.12 -1.45 -20.08
C ILE A 227 10.39 -1.79 -18.77
N ASN A 228 10.58 -0.99 -17.71
CA ASN A 228 9.86 -1.18 -16.44
C ASN A 228 8.40 -0.78 -16.58
N ALA A 229 8.12 0.41 -17.11
CA ALA A 229 6.77 0.89 -17.35
C ALA A 229 6.02 0.03 -18.38
N GLN A 230 6.70 -0.47 -19.43
CA GLN A 230 6.13 -1.47 -20.36
C GLN A 230 5.68 -2.75 -19.65
N ARG A 231 6.48 -3.26 -18.71
CA ARG A 231 6.11 -4.45 -17.92
C ARG A 231 4.93 -4.18 -16.99
N ASN A 232 4.85 -2.98 -16.40
CA ASN A 232 3.72 -2.56 -15.58
C ASN A 232 2.43 -2.48 -16.41
N ALA A 233 2.47 -1.84 -17.58
CA ALA A 233 1.33 -1.78 -18.52
C ALA A 233 0.84 -3.16 -18.97
N LEU A 234 1.75 -4.08 -19.31
CA LEU A 234 1.41 -5.47 -19.66
C LEU A 234 0.87 -6.27 -18.46
N ALA A 235 1.32 -5.99 -17.24
CA ALA A 235 0.78 -6.59 -16.02
C ALA A 235 -0.64 -6.09 -15.72
N ILE A 236 -0.90 -4.77 -15.85
CA ILE A 236 -2.25 -4.18 -15.79
C ILE A 236 -3.16 -4.86 -16.81
N ALA A 237 -2.71 -4.99 -18.06
CA ALA A 237 -3.47 -5.62 -19.12
C ALA A 237 -3.84 -7.09 -18.81
N ALA A 238 -2.88 -7.87 -18.31
CA ALA A 238 -3.10 -9.26 -17.91
C ALA A 238 -4.09 -9.37 -16.73
N ASN A 239 -3.95 -8.51 -15.72
CA ASN A 239 -4.84 -8.48 -14.54
C ASN A 239 -6.27 -8.05 -14.92
N CYS A 240 -6.42 -7.06 -15.81
CA CYS A 240 -7.71 -6.66 -16.36
C CYS A 240 -8.36 -7.82 -17.10
N CYS A 241 -7.64 -8.45 -18.03
CA CYS A 241 -8.15 -9.60 -18.81
C CYS A 241 -8.60 -10.76 -17.92
N GLN A 242 -7.84 -11.10 -16.87
CA GLN A 242 -8.19 -12.18 -15.95
C GLN A 242 -9.51 -11.96 -15.18
N SER A 243 -10.03 -10.72 -15.13
CA SER A 243 -11.24 -10.36 -14.37
C SER A 243 -12.51 -10.12 -15.21
N ILE A 244 -12.44 -10.36 -16.52
CA ILE A 244 -13.53 -10.12 -17.49
C ILE A 244 -14.65 -11.16 -17.37
N THR A 245 -15.90 -10.69 -17.38
CA THR A 245 -17.07 -11.50 -17.73
C THR A 245 -17.42 -11.35 -19.22
N PRO A 246 -18.18 -12.27 -19.85
CA PRO A 246 -18.51 -12.18 -21.28
C PRO A 246 -19.11 -10.83 -21.71
N ASP A 247 -19.93 -10.23 -20.85
CA ASP A 247 -20.58 -8.93 -21.10
C ASP A 247 -19.57 -7.76 -21.12
N GLU A 248 -18.44 -7.88 -20.40
CA GLU A 248 -17.38 -6.87 -20.30
C GLU A 248 -16.33 -6.98 -21.42
N PHE A 249 -16.42 -7.98 -22.30
CA PHE A 249 -15.42 -8.23 -23.36
C PHE A 249 -15.23 -7.03 -24.31
N HIS A 250 -16.28 -6.21 -24.50
CA HIS A 250 -16.23 -5.02 -25.34
C HIS A 250 -15.16 -4.00 -24.90
N PHE A 251 -14.85 -3.90 -23.60
CA PHE A 251 -13.77 -3.03 -23.10
C PHE A 251 -12.36 -3.49 -23.51
N VAL A 252 -12.21 -4.72 -24.01
CA VAL A 252 -10.91 -5.32 -24.36
C VAL A 252 -10.77 -5.61 -25.85
N ALA A 253 -11.87 -5.86 -26.56
CA ALA A 253 -11.88 -6.13 -28.00
C ALA A 253 -11.01 -5.14 -28.80
N ASP A 254 -11.15 -3.84 -28.55
CA ASP A 254 -10.42 -2.78 -29.25
C ASP A 254 -8.93 -2.72 -28.89
N SER A 255 -8.54 -3.26 -27.73
CA SER A 255 -7.14 -3.34 -27.26
C SER A 255 -6.42 -4.63 -27.68
N LEU A 256 -7.15 -5.68 -28.10
CA LEU A 256 -6.55 -6.95 -28.53
C LEU A 256 -5.59 -6.84 -29.74
N PRO A 257 -5.82 -5.98 -30.76
CA PRO A 257 -4.86 -5.77 -31.85
C PRO A 257 -3.54 -5.18 -31.35
N LEU A 258 -3.62 -4.16 -30.47
CA LEU A 258 -2.45 -3.54 -29.84
C LEU A 258 -1.66 -4.58 -29.03
N LEU A 259 -2.35 -5.36 -28.18
CA LEU A 259 -1.72 -6.43 -27.41
C LEU A 259 -1.05 -7.47 -28.32
N THR A 260 -1.74 -7.95 -29.35
CA THR A 260 -1.20 -8.97 -30.27
C THR A 260 0.06 -8.47 -30.99
N GLN A 261 0.03 -7.25 -31.54
CA GLN A 261 1.17 -6.65 -32.24
C GLN A 261 2.40 -6.51 -31.33
N ARG A 262 2.21 -6.18 -30.04
CA ARG A 262 3.31 -5.97 -29.08
C ARG A 262 3.80 -7.28 -28.46
N LEU A 263 2.92 -8.25 -28.23
CA LEU A 263 3.27 -9.59 -27.73
C LEU A 263 4.18 -10.37 -28.69
N THR A 264 4.03 -10.18 -30.01
CA THR A 264 4.93 -10.77 -31.02
C THR A 264 6.38 -10.30 -30.87
N HIS A 265 6.61 -9.12 -30.28
CA HIS A 265 7.92 -8.46 -30.27
C HIS A 265 8.73 -8.59 -28.96
N GLN A 266 8.10 -8.85 -27.79
CA GLN A 266 8.79 -8.67 -26.49
C GLN A 266 8.64 -9.77 -25.41
N VAL A 267 7.49 -10.45 -25.20
CA VAL A 267 7.29 -11.22 -23.93
C VAL A 267 6.60 -12.59 -24.09
N ARG A 268 7.36 -13.69 -23.90
CA ARG A 268 6.80 -15.05 -23.76
C ARG A 268 6.20 -15.37 -22.37
N ILE A 269 6.63 -14.70 -21.30
CA ILE A 269 6.37 -15.15 -19.93
C ILE A 269 4.94 -14.82 -19.44
N HIS A 270 4.36 -13.68 -19.82
CA HIS A 270 2.98 -13.31 -19.43
C HIS A 270 1.91 -13.99 -20.28
N LEU A 271 2.30 -14.57 -21.42
CA LEU A 271 1.41 -15.22 -22.39
C LEU A 271 0.59 -16.38 -21.79
N CYS A 272 1.15 -17.11 -20.82
CA CYS A 272 0.52 -18.30 -20.23
C CYS A 272 -0.76 -17.98 -19.43
N LYS A 273 -0.87 -16.75 -18.86
CA LYS A 273 -2.10 -16.30 -18.18
C LYS A 273 -3.15 -15.81 -19.17
N MET A 274 -2.79 -14.93 -20.12
CA MET A 274 -3.73 -14.38 -21.10
C MET A 274 -4.32 -15.44 -22.03
N LYS A 275 -3.52 -16.42 -22.48
CA LYS A 275 -3.98 -17.41 -23.46
C LYS A 275 -5.07 -18.36 -22.91
N ASN A 276 -5.09 -18.60 -21.60
CA ASN A 276 -6.13 -19.38 -20.91
C ASN A 276 -7.43 -18.59 -20.65
N VAL A 277 -7.49 -17.30 -20.96
CA VAL A 277 -8.69 -16.47 -20.83
C VAL A 277 -9.37 -16.23 -22.19
N ILE A 278 -8.60 -16.34 -23.28
CA ILE A 278 -9.04 -16.11 -24.67
C ILE A 278 -9.41 -17.43 -25.38
N THR A 279 -9.14 -18.59 -24.75
CA THR A 279 -9.46 -19.94 -25.27
C THR A 279 -10.52 -20.61 -24.40
#